data_AF-A0A9K3D5U9-F1
#
_entry.id   AF-A0A9K3D5U9-F1
#
_cell.length_a   1.000
_cell.length_b   1.000
_cell.length_c   1.000
_cell.angle_alpha   90.00
_cell.angle_beta   90.00
_cell.angle_gamma   90.00
#
_symmetry.space_group_name_H-M   'P 1'
#
loop_
_entity.id
_entity.type
_entity.pdbx_description
1 polymer ?
#
loop_
_entity_poly.entity_id
_entity_poly.type
_entity_poly.pdbx_seq_one_letter_code
_entity_poly.pdbx_strand_id
1 'polypeptide(L)'
;YEIVPVEGKGLGIVATEAIKRGEVILQERPLFAIKDYYMVTGYSTECETIIQRALKQQTTPEEKEAFWALHDATATDGVKTAAGITRTNGMAGDGGSWGWREVWMP
;
A
#
# COMPACT_ATOMS: atom_id res chain seq x y z
N TYR A 1 -20.64 -3.40 -4.90
CA TYR A 1 -19.96 -2.18 -4.47
C TYR A 1 -20.02 -1.16 -5.60
N GLU A 2 -19.89 0.12 -5.28
CA GLU A 2 -19.78 1.20 -6.26
C GLU A 2 -18.55 2.06 -5.97
N ILE A 3 -17.95 2.61 -7.03
CA ILE A 3 -16.83 3.54 -6.93
C ILE A 3 -17.41 4.96 -7.03
N VAL A 4 -17.39 5.70 -5.93
CA VAL A 4 -18.01 7.02 -5.84
C VAL A 4 -17.11 8.02 -5.11
N PRO A 5 -17.24 9.33 -5.38
CA PRO A 5 -16.63 10.35 -4.54
C PRO A 5 -17.20 10.29 -3.11
N VAL A 6 -16.32 10.37 -2.13
CA VAL A 6 -16.63 10.43 -0.69
C VAL A 6 -16.16 11.79 -0.16
N GLU A 7 -17.09 12.53 0.45
CA GLU A 7 -16.84 13.88 0.96
C GLU A 7 -15.63 13.93 1.90
N GLY A 8 -14.67 14.81 1.60
CA GLY A 8 -13.44 14.96 2.37
C GLY A 8 -12.44 13.80 2.28
N LYS A 9 -12.69 12.77 1.44
CA LYS A 9 -11.84 11.57 1.33
C LYS A 9 -11.39 11.21 -0.10
N GLY A 10 -11.95 11.85 -1.12
CA GLY A 10 -11.62 11.55 -2.52
C GLY A 10 -12.47 10.41 -3.07
N LEU A 11 -11.90 9.53 -3.89
CA LEU A 11 -12.63 8.39 -4.46
C LEU A 11 -12.64 7.21 -3.50
N GLY A 12 -13.80 6.58 -3.29
CA GLY A 12 -13.96 5.44 -2.39
C GLY A 12 -14.77 4.29 -3.01
N ILE A 13 -14.64 3.11 -2.41
CA ILE A 13 -15.46 1.93 -2.70
C ILE A 13 -16.53 1.83 -1.62
N VAL A 14 -17.80 1.94 -1.99
CA VAL A 14 -18.95 1.91 -1.06
C VAL A 14 -19.74 0.63 -1.25
N ALA A 15 -20.11 -0.02 -0.15
CA ALA A 15 -20.96 -1.20 -0.17
C ALA A 15 -22.37 -0.83 -0.66
N THR A 16 -22.89 -1.59 -1.62
CA THR A 16 -24.24 -1.42 -2.18
C THR A 16 -25.27 -2.29 -1.49
N GLU A 17 -24.84 -3.12 -0.54
CA GLU A 17 -25.65 -4.07 0.21
C GLU A 17 -25.05 -4.33 1.60
N ALA A 18 -25.81 -5.01 2.45
CA ALA A 18 -25.36 -5.37 3.79
C ALA A 18 -24.31 -6.49 3.74
N ILE A 19 -23.13 -6.22 4.33
CA ILE A 19 -22.03 -7.19 4.43
C ILE A 19 -22.24 -8.06 5.68
N LYS A 20 -22.17 -9.38 5.52
CA LYS A 20 -22.30 -10.32 6.64
C LYS A 20 -21.01 -10.42 7.43
N ARG A 21 -21.12 -10.77 8.72
CA ARG A 21 -19.96 -11.06 9.55
C ARG A 21 -19.19 -12.26 8.98
N GLY A 22 -17.89 -12.10 8.78
CA GLY A 22 -17.01 -13.13 8.22
C GLY A 22 -17.00 -13.19 6.69
N GLU A 23 -17.72 -12.30 6.02
CA GLU A 23 -17.70 -12.18 4.57
C GLU A 23 -16.40 -11.54 4.08
N VAL A 24 -15.84 -12.08 2.99
CA VAL A 24 -14.66 -11.51 2.34
C VAL A 24 -15.10 -10.35 1.46
N ILE A 25 -14.70 -9.14 1.84
CA ILE A 25 -15.08 -7.90 1.15
C ILE A 25 -14.13 -7.57 -0.01
N LEU A 26 -12.85 -7.87 0.17
CA LEU A 26 -11.79 -7.58 -0.78
C LEU A 26 -10.74 -8.67 -0.70
N GLN A 27 -10.22 -9.06 -1.86
CA GLN A 27 -9.00 -9.84 -1.97
C GLN A 27 -8.12 -9.16 -3.00
N GLU A 28 -6.88 -8.87 -2.62
CA GLU A 28 -5.88 -8.32 -3.53
C GLU A 28 -4.61 -9.15 -3.49
N ARG A 29 -3.88 -9.12 -4.61
CA ARG A 29 -2.54 -9.70 -4.71
C ARG A 29 -1.55 -8.55 -4.68
N PRO A 30 -0.48 -8.60 -3.86
CA PRO A 30 0.53 -7.58 -3.88
C PRO A 30 1.18 -7.50 -5.26
N LEU A 31 1.45 -6.28 -5.71
CA LEU A 31 2.13 -6.01 -6.99
C LEU A 31 3.56 -6.59 -6.98
N PHE A 32 4.27 -6.42 -5.86
CA PHE A 32 5.56 -7.01 -5.57
C PHE A 32 5.69 -7.21 -4.06
N ALA A 33 6.62 -8.06 -3.63
CA ALA A 33 6.90 -8.28 -2.21
C ALA A 33 8.39 -8.08 -1.92
N ILE A 34 8.67 -7.51 -0.75
CA ILE A 34 10.03 -7.38 -0.21
C ILE A 34 10.09 -8.25 1.05
N LYS A 35 10.97 -9.25 1.03
CA LYS A 35 11.11 -10.21 2.13
C LYS A 35 12.01 -9.72 3.25
N ASP A 36 12.86 -8.73 2.97
CA ASP A 36 13.91 -8.33 3.89
C ASP A 36 13.40 -7.31 4.92
N TYR A 37 13.74 -7.54 6.19
CA TYR A 37 13.37 -6.74 7.38
C TYR A 37 13.90 -5.30 7.40
N TYR A 38 14.53 -4.81 6.32
CA TYR A 38 15.15 -3.47 6.25
C TYR A 38 14.17 -2.30 6.47
N MET A 39 12.86 -2.55 6.38
CA MET A 39 11.82 -1.55 6.66
C MET A 39 11.70 -1.19 8.16
N VAL A 40 12.35 -1.93 9.07
CA VAL A 40 12.17 -1.77 10.53
C VAL A 40 13.09 -0.70 11.15
N THR A 41 14.19 -0.31 10.49
CA THR A 41 15.22 0.54 11.12
C THR A 41 15.41 1.93 10.51
N GLY A 42 14.46 2.39 9.67
CA GLY A 42 14.48 3.73 9.09
C GLY A 42 14.77 3.74 7.60
N TYR A 43 14.04 4.58 6.86
CA TYR A 43 14.13 4.73 5.41
C TYR A 43 15.46 5.37 5.02
N SER A 44 16.49 4.55 4.83
CA SER A 44 17.77 4.97 4.26
C SER A 44 17.72 4.96 2.73
N THR A 45 18.73 5.53 2.07
CA THR A 45 18.93 5.43 0.61
C THR A 45 18.95 3.97 0.12
N GLU A 46 19.27 3.01 0.99
CA GLU A 46 19.26 1.58 0.67
C GLU A 46 17.84 1.07 0.42
N CYS A 47 16.83 1.60 1.12
CA CYS A 47 15.42 1.24 0.91
C CYS A 47 14.96 1.55 -0.52
N GLU A 48 15.30 2.72 -1.05
CA GLU A 48 14.96 3.11 -2.44
C GLU A 48 15.53 2.09 -3.43
N THR A 49 16.80 1.72 -3.26
CA THR A 49 17.47 0.78 -4.16
C THR A 49 16.83 -0.61 -4.12
N ILE A 50 16.47 -1.10 -2.93
CA ILE A 50 15.82 -2.40 -2.74
C ILE A 50 14.43 -2.40 -3.41
N ILE A 51 13.64 -1.35 -3.19
CA ILE A 51 12.30 -1.23 -3.77
C ILE A 51 12.37 -1.13 -5.28
N GLN A 52 13.25 -0.30 -5.83
CA GLN A 52 13.43 -0.20 -7.28
C GLN A 52 13.86 -1.53 -7.91
N ARG A 53 14.73 -2.30 -7.22
CA ARG A 53 15.12 -3.64 -7.66
C ARG A 53 13.92 -4.59 -7.67
N ALA A 54 13.12 -4.61 -6.59
CA ALA A 54 11.93 -5.45 -6.49
C ALA A 54 10.92 -5.13 -7.60
N LEU A 55 10.61 -3.84 -7.80
CA LEU A 55 9.77 -3.37 -8.90
C LEU A 55 10.30 -3.87 -10.25
N LYS A 56 11.58 -3.65 -10.54
CA LYS A 56 12.17 -4.08 -11.82
C LYS A 56 12.09 -5.60 -12.05
N GLN A 57 12.19 -6.40 -10.99
CA GLN A 57 12.27 -7.87 -11.10
C GLN A 57 10.91 -8.57 -11.05
N GLN A 58 9.91 -7.94 -10.41
CA GLN A 58 8.65 -8.60 -10.07
C GLN A 58 7.43 -8.03 -10.79
N THR A 59 7.56 -6.89 -11.49
CA THR A 59 6.43 -6.24 -12.17
C THR A 59 6.59 -6.20 -13.68
N THR A 60 5.48 -6.22 -14.42
CA THR A 60 5.46 -5.86 -15.84
C THR A 60 5.68 -4.36 -16.04
N PRO A 61 5.93 -3.88 -17.28
CA PRO A 61 5.99 -2.44 -17.58
C PRO A 61 4.70 -1.70 -17.18
N GLU A 62 3.53 -2.30 -17.43
CA GLU A 62 2.23 -1.71 -17.12
C GLU A 62 2.00 -1.62 -15.60
N GLU A 63 2.34 -2.68 -14.88
CA GLU A 63 2.30 -2.70 -13.41
C GLU A 63 3.25 -1.65 -12.81
N LYS A 64 4.43 -1.47 -13.41
CA LYS A 64 5.39 -0.44 -13.00
C LYS A 64 4.85 0.97 -13.26
N GLU A 65 4.21 1.21 -14.40
CA GLU A 65 3.55 2.49 -14.68
C GLU A 65 2.43 2.77 -13.68
N ALA A 66 1.59 1.77 -13.40
CA ALA A 66 0.54 1.87 -12.39
C ALA A 66 1.11 2.19 -10.99
N PHE A 67 2.25 1.59 -10.62
CA PHE A 67 2.95 1.93 -9.37
C PHE A 67 3.37 3.41 -9.32
N TRP A 68 3.96 3.96 -10.39
CA TRP A 68 4.40 5.36 -10.41
C TRP A 68 3.24 6.37 -10.48
N ALA A 69 2.06 5.92 -10.92
CA ALA A 69 0.83 6.71 -10.87
C ALA A 69 0.32 6.91 -9.42
N LEU A 70 0.64 6.00 -8.49
CA LEU A 70 0.20 6.09 -7.08
C LEU A 70 0.74 7.32 -6.36
N HIS A 71 0.01 7.77 -5.34
CA HIS A 71 0.38 8.94 -4.55
C HIS A 71 1.63 8.66 -3.68
N ASP A 72 2.48 9.68 -3.52
CA ASP A 72 3.60 9.68 -2.57
C ASP A 72 3.35 10.81 -1.55
N ALA A 73 2.89 10.45 -0.36
CA ALA A 73 2.60 11.42 0.70
C ALA A 73 3.88 12.03 1.32
N THR A 74 5.06 11.51 0.94
CA THR A 74 6.36 11.96 1.43
C THR A 74 7.18 12.70 0.37
N ALA A 75 6.59 12.94 -0.82
CA ALA A 75 7.25 13.68 -1.88
C ALA A 75 7.61 15.09 -1.40
N THR A 76 8.85 15.50 -1.69
CA THR A 76 9.35 16.85 -1.47
C THR A 76 9.47 17.54 -2.82
N ASP A 77 9.01 18.79 -2.93
CA ASP A 77 9.01 19.57 -4.17
C ASP A 77 8.36 18.85 -5.37
N GLY A 78 7.37 17.99 -5.10
CA GLY A 78 6.66 17.21 -6.12
C GLY A 78 7.44 16.02 -6.69
N VAL A 79 8.64 15.73 -6.19
CA VAL A 79 9.47 14.60 -6.64
C VAL A 79 9.08 13.34 -5.86
N LYS A 80 8.49 12.37 -6.57
CA LYS A 80 8.13 11.06 -6.00
C LYS A 80 9.35 10.13 -5.92
N THR A 81 9.33 9.23 -4.94
CA THR A 81 10.32 8.15 -4.79
C THR A 81 9.63 6.79 -4.69
N ALA A 82 10.32 5.71 -5.06
CA ALA A 82 9.73 4.37 -4.92
C ALA A 82 9.51 4.01 -3.44
N ALA A 83 10.41 4.46 -2.56
CA ALA A 83 10.29 4.34 -1.11
C ALA A 83 9.10 5.12 -0.56
N GLY A 84 8.89 6.36 -0.99
CA GLY A 84 7.76 7.18 -0.57
C GLY A 84 6.40 6.64 -1.01
N ILE A 85 6.30 6.20 -2.27
CA ILE A 85 5.10 5.53 -2.79
C ILE A 85 4.83 4.24 -2.00
N THR A 86 5.84 3.41 -1.77
CA THR A 86 5.69 2.15 -1.03
C THR A 86 5.34 2.38 0.43
N ARG A 87 5.89 3.42 1.08
CA ARG A 87 5.52 3.81 2.43
C ARG A 87 4.06 4.30 2.53
N THR A 88 3.58 4.96 1.49
CA THR A 88 2.23 5.54 1.45
C THR A 88 1.17 4.48 1.17
N ASN A 89 1.45 3.52 0.30
CA ASN A 89 0.45 2.58 -0.24
C ASN A 89 0.72 1.10 0.12
N GLY A 90 1.91 0.78 0.61
CA GLY A 90 2.30 -0.59 0.93
C GLY A 90 1.62 -1.07 2.21
N MET A 91 1.21 -2.34 2.20
CA MET A 91 0.71 -3.01 3.39
C MET A 91 1.80 -3.87 4.01
N ALA A 92 1.86 -3.92 5.33
CA ALA A 92 2.70 -4.89 6.02
C ALA A 92 2.16 -6.29 5.77
N GLY A 93 3.03 -7.19 5.32
CA GLY A 93 2.73 -8.62 5.38
C GLY A 93 2.65 -9.11 6.84
N ASP A 94 2.13 -10.31 7.01
CA ASP A 94 1.75 -10.96 8.28
C ASP A 94 2.85 -11.10 9.37
N GLY A 95 4.01 -10.46 9.22
CA GLY A 95 5.11 -10.42 10.19
C GLY A 95 5.39 -9.05 10.84
N GLY A 96 4.74 -7.97 10.41
CA GLY A 96 4.92 -6.64 10.98
C GLY A 96 3.75 -6.25 11.87
N SER A 97 3.96 -6.20 13.18
CA SER A 97 2.97 -5.74 14.17
C SER A 97 2.69 -4.23 14.06
N TRP A 98 2.00 -3.82 13.00
CA TRP A 98 1.29 -2.54 12.99
C TRP A 98 -0.03 -2.73 13.75
N GLY A 99 0.06 -2.61 15.07
CA GLY A 99 -0.94 -1.90 15.88
C GLY A 99 -2.40 -2.34 15.88
N TRP A 100 -2.83 -3.43 15.21
CA TRP A 100 -4.16 -4.01 15.43
C TRP A 100 -4.18 -4.88 16.69
N ARG A 101 -3.61 -4.38 17.81
CA ARG A 101 -4.00 -4.87 19.13
C ARG A 101 -5.19 -4.04 19.58
N GLU A 102 -6.35 -4.69 19.53
CA GLU A 102 -7.45 -4.49 20.48
C GLU A 102 -7.97 -3.05 20.60
N VAL A 103 -8.78 -2.63 19.61
CA VAL A 103 -9.87 -1.66 19.89
C VAL A 103 -11.21 -2.35 19.61
N TRP A 104 -11.39 -3.51 20.24
CA TRP A 104 -12.69 -4.13 20.45
C TRP A 104 -12.63 -4.79 21.83
N MET A 105 -13.00 -4.03 22.84
CA MET A 105 -13.42 -4.56 24.13
C MET A 105 -14.85 -4.04 24.40
N PRO A 106 -15.69 -4.87 25.06
CA PRO A 106 -17.15 -4.79 25.07
C PRO A 106 -17.74 -3.54 25.72
#